data_AF-A0A212SW27-F1
#
_entry.id   AF-A0A212SW27-F1
#
_cell.length_a   1.000
_cell.length_b   1.000
_cell.length_c   1.000
_cell.angle_alpha   90.00
_cell.angle_beta   90.00
_cell.angle_gamma   90.00
#
_symmetry.space_group_name_H-M   'P 1'
#
loop_
_entity.id
_entity.type
_entity.pdbx_description
1 polymer ?
#
loop_
_entity_poly.entity_id
_entity_poly.type
_entity_poly.pdbx_seq_one_letter_code
_entity_poly.pdbx_strand_id
1 'polypeptide(L)'
;MTAPAAAEAALRGRVAVLVSRATDGEVAEEELLGAGASLTALGVSSLALLRLIDAVEEEFGIVLDLDGPFRFLDDLDGLVGHLAGLGVAADGGNDA
;
A
#
# COMPACT_ATOMS: atom_id res chain seq x y z
N MET A 1 -20.90 -9.41 -10.34
CA MET A 1 -20.03 -8.21 -10.49
C MET A 1 -19.32 -7.95 -9.16
N THR A 2 -18.59 -8.94 -8.62
CA THR A 2 -18.10 -8.89 -7.21
C THR A 2 -16.62 -9.30 -7.05
N ALA A 3 -15.92 -9.62 -8.14
CA ALA A 3 -14.49 -9.93 -8.11
C ALA A 3 -13.55 -8.73 -7.79
N PRO A 4 -13.79 -7.49 -8.30
CA PRO A 4 -12.81 -6.41 -8.12
C PRO A 4 -12.70 -5.95 -6.67
N ALA A 5 -13.82 -5.87 -5.94
CA ALA A 5 -13.82 -5.45 -4.53
C ALA A 5 -13.09 -6.44 -3.61
N ALA A 6 -13.14 -7.74 -3.90
CA ALA A 6 -12.42 -8.76 -3.13
C ALA A 6 -10.91 -8.72 -3.38
N ALA A 7 -10.50 -8.51 -4.63
CA ALA A 7 -9.09 -8.34 -4.99
C ALA A 7 -8.51 -7.06 -4.36
N GLU A 8 -9.28 -5.97 -4.37
CA GLU A 8 -8.90 -4.70 -3.75
C GLU A 8 -8.79 -4.82 -2.23
N ALA A 9 -9.72 -5.53 -1.58
CA ALA A 9 -9.64 -5.81 -0.14
C ALA A 9 -8.43 -6.70 0.23
N ALA A 10 -8.11 -7.70 -0.60
CA ALA A 10 -6.92 -8.52 -0.41
C ALA A 10 -5.64 -7.71 -0.62
N LEU A 11 -5.61 -6.83 -1.62
CA LEU A 11 -4.49 -5.93 -1.88
C LEU A 11 -4.32 -4.93 -0.73
N ARG A 12 -5.43 -4.39 -0.22
CA ARG A 12 -5.46 -3.53 0.97
C ARG A 12 -4.84 -4.22 2.18
N GLY A 13 -5.18 -5.49 2.43
CA GLY A 13 -4.56 -6.28 3.49
C GLY A 13 -3.05 -6.43 3.30
N ARG A 14 -2.59 -6.74 2.08
CA ARG A 14 -1.16 -6.85 1.76
C ARG A 14 -0.42 -5.53 1.97
N VAL A 15 -0.98 -4.42 1.49
CA VAL A 15 -0.39 -3.10 1.65
C VAL A 15 -0.35 -2.71 3.13
N ALA A 16 -1.38 -3.01 3.92
CA ALA A 16 -1.37 -2.74 5.36
C ALA A 16 -0.21 -3.46 6.09
N VAL A 17 0.06 -4.72 5.74
CA VAL A 17 1.23 -5.47 6.24
C VAL A 17 2.55 -4.77 5.87
N LEU A 18 2.67 -4.29 4.62
CA LEU A 18 3.87 -3.59 4.17
C LEU A 18 4.06 -2.26 4.90
N VAL A 19 2.98 -1.49 5.13
CA VAL A 19 3.03 -0.24 5.91
C VAL A 19 3.45 -0.51 7.35
N SER A 20 2.87 -1.54 7.99
CA SER A 20 3.24 -1.92 9.35
C SER A 20 4.72 -2.30 9.44
N ARG A 21 5.25 -3.06 8.47
CA ARG A 21 6.69 -3.38 8.40
C ARG A 21 7.56 -2.15 8.16
N ALA A 22 7.17 -1.27 7.25
CA ALA A 22 7.92 -0.05 6.92
C ALA A 22 7.97 0.94 8.10
N THR A 23 6.98 0.88 8.99
CA THR A 23 6.91 1.66 10.23
C THR A 23 7.52 0.93 11.44
N ASP A 24 8.23 -0.19 11.24
CA ASP A 24 8.79 -1.01 12.33
C ASP A 24 7.72 -1.49 13.35
N GLY A 25 6.46 -1.57 12.94
CA GLY A 25 5.32 -1.96 13.78
C GLY A 25 4.70 -0.82 14.60
N GLU A 26 5.13 0.43 14.41
CA GLU A 26 4.54 1.60 15.06
C GLU A 26 3.07 1.80 14.67
N VAL A 27 2.72 1.43 13.43
CA VAL A 27 1.33 1.46 12.93
C VAL A 27 0.83 0.03 12.74
N ALA A 28 -0.23 -0.33 13.45
CA ALA A 28 -0.85 -1.65 13.37
C ALA A 28 -1.69 -1.80 12.09
N GLU A 29 -1.71 -3.02 11.54
CA GLU A 29 -2.51 -3.34 10.35
C GLU A 29 -4.01 -3.11 10.60
N GLU A 30 -4.52 -3.46 11.78
CA GLU A 30 -5.93 -3.26 12.12
C GLU A 30 -6.29 -1.77 12.17
N GLU A 31 -5.34 -0.94 12.61
CA GLU A 31 -5.50 0.51 12.67
C GLU A 31 -5.49 1.09 11.26
N LEU A 32 -4.59 0.65 10.38
CA LEU A 32 -4.58 1.03 8.96
C LEU A 32 -5.84 0.61 8.21
N LEU A 33 -6.37 -0.58 8.51
CA LEU A 33 -7.57 -1.10 7.87
C LEU A 33 -8.85 -0.43 8.40
N GLY A 34 -8.85 -0.01 9.67
CA GLY A 34 -9.96 0.67 10.32
C GLY A 34 -9.94 2.20 10.18
N ALA A 35 -8.76 2.80 10.04
CA ALA A 35 -8.58 4.23 9.91
C ALA A 35 -8.69 4.63 8.43
N GLY A 36 -9.79 5.29 8.09
CA GLY A 36 -9.89 6.07 6.84
C GLY A 36 -9.12 7.40 6.94
N ALA A 37 -7.93 7.38 7.55
CA ALA A 37 -7.10 8.54 7.81
C ALA A 37 -5.77 8.42 7.07
N SER A 38 -5.14 9.57 6.85
CA SER A 38 -3.90 9.67 6.10
C SER A 38 -2.75 8.92 6.80
N LEU A 39 -1.84 8.32 6.03
CA LEU A 39 -0.66 7.64 6.55
C LEU A 39 0.13 8.57 7.49
N THR A 40 0.29 9.84 7.11
CA THR A 40 0.96 10.84 7.96
C THR A 40 0.20 11.13 9.26
N ALA A 41 -1.14 11.07 9.24
CA ALA A 41 -1.99 11.23 10.42
C ALA A 41 -1.90 10.02 11.37
N LEU A 42 -1.65 8.82 10.81
CA LEU A 42 -1.34 7.60 11.55
C LEU A 42 0.09 7.58 12.12
N GLY A 43 0.88 8.64 11.88
CA GLY A 43 2.26 8.75 12.35
C GLY A 43 3.30 8.15 11.42
N VAL A 44 2.94 7.78 10.19
CA VAL A 44 3.91 7.36 9.17
C VAL A 44 4.83 8.54 8.85
N SER A 45 6.07 8.45 9.31
CA SER A 45 7.10 9.46 9.03
C SER A 45 7.49 9.45 7.55
N SER A 46 8.11 10.54 7.07
CA SER A 46 8.64 10.58 5.69
C SER A 46 9.66 9.48 5.40
N LEU A 47 10.43 9.04 6.41
CA LEU A 47 11.38 7.95 6.28
C LEU A 47 10.66 6.59 6.14
N ALA A 48 9.64 6.36 6.97
CA ALA A 48 8.79 5.18 6.86
C ALA A 48 8.08 5.13 5.50
N LEU A 49 7.69 6.29 4.95
CA LEU A 49 7.12 6.37 3.60
C LEU A 49 8.11 5.93 2.52
N LEU A 50 9.36 6.39 2.58
CA LEU A 50 10.41 5.96 1.64
C LEU A 50 10.69 4.46 1.75
N ARG A 51 10.80 3.93 2.96
CA ARG A 51 10.96 2.47 3.18
C ARG A 51 9.77 1.67 2.67
N LEU A 52 8.56 2.22 2.81
CA LEU A 52 7.35 1.62 2.28
C LEU A 52 7.40 1.56 0.75
N ILE A 53 7.80 2.65 0.10
CA ILE A 53 7.99 2.68 -1.35
C ILE A 53 8.97 1.60 -1.77
N ASP A 54 10.17 1.56 -1.18
CA ASP A 54 11.18 0.55 -1.48
C ASP A 54 10.63 -0.88 -1.30
N ALA A 55 9.90 -1.14 -0.20
CA ALA A 55 9.32 -2.45 0.09
C ALA A 55 8.20 -2.83 -0.89
N VAL A 56 7.37 -1.88 -1.33
CA VAL A 56 6.31 -2.09 -2.32
C VAL A 56 6.93 -2.34 -3.70
N GLU A 57 7.94 -1.57 -4.09
CA GLU A 57 8.67 -1.75 -5.34
C GLU A 57 9.34 -3.13 -5.40
N GLU A 58 9.99 -3.56 -4.32
CA GLU A 58 10.61 -4.89 -4.22
C GLU A 58 9.57 -6.02 -4.21
N GLU A 59 8.48 -5.88 -3.44
CA GLU A 59 7.45 -6.93 -3.31
C GLU A 59 6.68 -7.15 -4.61
N PHE A 60 6.32 -6.07 -5.32
CA PHE A 60 5.48 -6.15 -6.52
C PHE A 60 6.28 -6.04 -7.83
N GLY A 61 7.58 -5.76 -7.77
CA GLY A 61 8.43 -5.58 -8.95
C GLY A 61 8.03 -4.36 -9.79
N ILE A 62 7.46 -3.34 -9.16
CA ILE A 62 7.03 -2.10 -9.81
C ILE A 62 7.97 -0.95 -9.46
N VAL A 63 7.86 0.17 -10.18
CA VAL A 63 8.52 1.43 -9.82
C VAL A 63 7.44 2.47 -9.57
N LEU A 64 7.45 3.05 -8.37
CA LEU A 64 6.55 4.13 -7.99
C LEU A 64 7.16 5.46 -8.40
N ASP A 65 6.46 6.20 -9.26
CA ASP A 65 6.92 7.50 -9.71
C ASP A 65 6.72 8.56 -8.61
N LEU A 66 7.82 8.91 -7.94
CA LEU A 66 7.87 9.96 -6.93
C LEU A 66 7.89 11.37 -7.54
N ASP A 67 8.13 11.52 -8.84
CA ASP A 67 7.94 12.80 -9.53
C ASP A 67 6.45 13.06 -9.85
N GLY A 68 5.60 12.03 -9.69
CA GLY A 68 4.15 12.10 -9.87
C GLY A 68 3.40 12.71 -8.68
N PRO A 69 2.05 12.76 -8.75
CA PRO A 69 1.25 13.25 -7.64
C PRO A 69 1.32 12.27 -6.46
N PHE A 70 2.10 12.60 -5.43
CA PHE A 70 2.21 11.89 -4.13
C PHE A 70 0.88 11.60 -3.41
N ARG A 71 -0.26 12.04 -3.97
CA ARG A 71 -1.60 11.85 -3.42
C ARG A 71 -1.99 10.38 -3.26
N PHE A 72 -1.35 9.45 -3.96
CA PHE A 72 -1.55 8.02 -3.72
C PHE A 72 -0.91 7.55 -2.40
N LEU A 73 0.05 8.28 -1.83
CA LEU A 73 0.65 8.01 -0.52
C LEU A 73 -0.05 8.75 0.63
N ASP A 74 -1.12 9.49 0.35
CA ASP A 74 -1.87 10.22 1.38
C ASP A 74 -2.58 9.23 2.29
N ASP A 75 -3.28 8.24 1.71
CA ASP A 75 -4.08 7.25 2.42
C ASP A 75 -3.85 5.83 1.85
N LEU A 76 -4.18 4.81 2.65
CA LEU A 76 -4.09 3.40 2.23
C LEU A 76 -4.94 3.12 0.97
N ASP A 77 -6.12 3.71 0.88
CA ASP A 77 -7.02 3.60 -0.28
C ASP A 77 -6.39 4.16 -1.57
N GLY A 78 -5.68 5.29 -1.47
CA GLY A 78 -5.00 5.89 -2.61
C GLY A 78 -3.90 4.99 -3.16
N LEU A 79 -3.13 4.37 -2.27
CA LEU A 79 -2.03 3.47 -2.63
C LEU A 79 -2.56 2.19 -3.28
N VAL A 80 -3.59 1.58 -2.68
CA VAL A 80 -4.24 0.38 -3.21
C VAL A 80 -4.87 0.66 -4.58
N GLY A 81 -5.56 1.79 -4.73
CA GLY A 81 -6.15 2.19 -6.02
C GLY A 81 -5.10 2.41 -7.11
N HIS A 82 -3.94 2.98 -6.75
CA HIS A 82 -2.83 3.15 -7.69
C HIS A 82 -2.26 1.80 -8.13
N LEU A 83 -1.98 0.91 -7.18
CA LEU A 83 -1.47 -0.45 -7.45
C LEU A 83 -2.44 -1.27 -8.31
N ALA A 84 -3.73 -1.23 -8.00
CA ALA A 84 -4.76 -1.86 -8.80
C ALA A 84 -4.81 -1.30 -10.23
N GLY A 85 -4.62 0.01 -10.40
CA GLY A 85 -4.51 0.68 -11.70
C GLY A 85 -3.29 0.25 -12.51
N LEU A 86 -2.19 -0.13 -11.85
CA LEU A 86 -1.00 -0.71 -12.47
C LEU A 86 -1.19 -2.19 -12.85
N GLY A 87 -2.28 -2.83 -12.41
CA GLY A 87 -2.55 -4.24 -12.65
C GLY A 87 -1.97 -5.17 -11.58
N VAL A 88 -1.52 -4.62 -10.44
CA VAL A 88 -1.06 -5.43 -9.30
C VAL A 88 -2.25 -6.16 -8.69
N ALA A 89 -2.21 -7.49 -8.72
CA ALA A 89 -3.18 -8.34 -8.04
C ALA A 89 -2.63 -8.80 -6.69
N ALA A 90 -3.52 -8.98 -5.71
CA ALA A 90 -3.17 -9.48 -4.37
C ALA A 90 -2.68 -10.95 -4.37
N ASP A 91 -2.94 -11.65 -5.46
CA ASP A 91 -2.44 -13.00 -5.76
C ASP A 91 -1.12 -12.80 -6.50
N GLY A 92 0.01 -13.05 -5.84
CA GLY A 92 1.34 -12.86 -6.43
C GLY A 92 1.51 -13.72 -7.67
N GLY A 93 1.12 -13.19 -8.83
CA GLY A 93 1.26 -13.82 -10.13
C GLY A 93 2.68 -13.68 -10.65
N ASN A 94 3.66 -14.29 -9.98
CA ASN A 94 4.82 -14.80 -10.68
C ASN A 94 4.45 -16.20 -11.19
N ASP A 95 3.72 -16.24 -12.31
CA ASP A 95 3.77 -17.41 -13.19
C ASP A 95 4.94 -17.17 -14.18
N ALA A 96 5.78 -18.19 -14.28
CA ALA A 96 7.14 -18.14 -14.80
C ALA A 96 7.24 -18.01 -16.33
#